data_AF-A0A927YC97-F1
#
_entry.id   AF-A0A927YC97-F1
#
_cell.length_a   1.000
_cell.length_b   1.000
_cell.length_c   1.000
_cell.angle_alpha   90.00
_cell.angle_beta   90.00
_cell.angle_gamma   90.00
#
_symmetry.space_group_name_H-M   'P 1'
#
loop_
_entity.id
_entity.type
_entity.pdbx_description
1 polymer ?
#
loop_
_entity_poly.entity_id
_entity_poly.type
_entity_poly.pdbx_seq_one_letter_code
_entity_poly.pdbx_strand_id
1 'polypeptide(L)'
;MGETDNYYVIATRSSLFALPYSVKEIYGIRNRGGNKYQGTKRLYSEFYQLYREGKLEGSRLPKPELVIVEDRNSGYEFFSAVCEKKGIACISAEGKSNVYRVIREAKADTVLVITDGAAFGPEIERVLSLSRIKNLVLFMPESFEWLILKSGLIQGVDPILEKPYAYIESSQHFSWERFFTELLIDKTRDSYLAYQKKKLNPVYLQEREAEAIQKNVKWE
;
A
#
# COMPACT_ATOMS: atom_id res chain seq x y z
N MET A 1 4.08 -7.93 -26.26
CA MET A 1 3.05 -6.97 -25.81
C MET A 1 3.57 -5.60 -26.22
N GLY A 2 2.85 -4.93 -27.12
CA GLY A 2 3.40 -3.83 -27.95
C GLY A 2 3.66 -2.53 -27.20
N GLU A 3 4.64 -1.78 -27.72
CA GLU A 3 4.99 -0.41 -27.37
C GLU A 3 3.83 0.54 -27.70
N THR A 4 2.97 0.83 -26.74
CA THR A 4 2.04 1.96 -26.85
C THR A 4 1.89 2.64 -25.51
N ASP A 5 1.94 3.98 -25.49
CA ASP A 5 1.69 4.85 -24.33
C ASP A 5 0.20 4.93 -23.94
N ASN A 6 -0.50 3.81 -24.00
CA ASN A 6 -1.94 3.74 -23.80
C ASN A 6 -2.28 3.31 -22.37
N TYR A 7 -3.22 4.03 -21.76
CA TYR A 7 -3.87 3.59 -20.52
C TYR A 7 -5.00 2.62 -20.85
N TYR A 8 -4.96 1.43 -20.24
CA TYR A 8 -6.00 0.42 -20.40
C TYR A 8 -6.96 0.45 -19.21
N VAL A 9 -8.26 0.52 -19.48
CA VAL A 9 -9.31 0.34 -18.48
C VAL A 9 -9.89 -1.06 -18.63
N ILE A 10 -9.77 -1.88 -17.59
CA ILE A 10 -10.35 -3.23 -17.56
C ILE A 10 -11.62 -3.19 -16.71
N ALA A 11 -12.76 -3.46 -17.33
CA ALA A 11 -14.05 -3.57 -16.65
C ALA A 11 -14.38 -5.04 -16.35
N THR A 12 -14.45 -5.40 -15.07
CA THR A 12 -14.71 -6.76 -14.60
C THR A 12 -15.54 -6.75 -13.32
N ARG A 13 -16.25 -7.87 -13.06
CA ARG A 13 -16.93 -8.13 -11.78
C ARG A 13 -16.14 -9.05 -10.85
N SER A 14 -14.99 -9.54 -11.31
CA SER A 14 -14.12 -10.48 -10.61
C SER A 14 -12.72 -9.91 -10.44
N SER A 15 -12.05 -10.25 -9.34
CA SER A 15 -10.65 -9.89 -9.08
C SER A 15 -9.70 -10.52 -10.11
N LEU A 16 -8.68 -9.77 -10.53
CA LEU A 16 -7.71 -10.20 -11.55
C LEU A 16 -6.39 -10.64 -10.90
N PHE A 17 -6.35 -11.83 -10.32
CA PHE A 17 -5.16 -12.33 -9.60
C PHE A 17 -3.89 -12.43 -10.45
N ALA A 18 -4.02 -12.52 -11.78
CA ALA A 18 -2.89 -12.55 -12.71
C ALA A 18 -2.27 -11.18 -12.98
N LEU A 19 -2.90 -10.08 -12.52
CA LEU A 19 -2.44 -8.71 -12.73
C LEU A 19 -2.20 -8.04 -11.38
N PRO A 20 -0.99 -7.50 -11.10
CA PRO A 20 -0.83 -6.59 -9.97
C PRO A 20 -1.50 -5.25 -10.31
N TYR A 21 -2.41 -4.80 -9.45
CA TYR A 21 -3.01 -3.48 -9.54
C TYR A 21 -3.17 -2.85 -8.16
N SER A 22 -3.10 -1.52 -8.13
CA SER A 22 -3.17 -0.75 -6.89
C SER A 22 -4.59 -0.75 -6.33
N VAL A 23 -4.71 -0.84 -5.02
CA VAL A 23 -5.99 -0.70 -4.31
C VAL A 23 -6.64 0.66 -4.58
N LYS A 24 -5.82 1.70 -4.82
CA LYS A 24 -6.30 3.07 -5.14
C LYS A 24 -6.85 3.19 -6.56
N GLU A 25 -6.49 2.25 -7.44
CA GLU A 25 -6.92 2.24 -8.85
C GLU A 25 -8.11 1.30 -9.11
N ILE A 26 -8.88 1.00 -8.05
CA ILE A 26 -10.10 0.20 -8.14
C ILE A 26 -11.33 1.11 -8.04
N TYR A 27 -12.08 1.18 -9.14
CA TYR A 27 -13.20 2.10 -9.28
C TYR A 27 -14.53 1.38 -9.51
N GLY A 28 -15.58 1.86 -8.86
CA GLY A 28 -16.96 1.55 -9.17
C GLY A 28 -17.52 2.55 -10.17
N ILE A 29 -18.49 2.10 -10.97
CA ILE A 29 -19.26 2.97 -11.86
C ILE A 29 -20.66 3.11 -11.26
N ARG A 30 -21.13 4.35 -11.10
CA ARG A 30 -22.53 4.61 -10.73
C ARG A 30 -23.13 5.67 -11.64
N ASN A 31 -24.43 5.55 -11.88
CA ASN A 31 -25.18 6.57 -12.60
C ASN A 31 -25.66 7.64 -11.63
N ARG A 32 -25.27 8.91 -11.84
CA ARG A 32 -25.93 10.05 -11.20
C ARG A 32 -27.02 10.59 -12.12
N GLY A 33 -28.24 10.71 -11.58
CA GLY A 33 -29.32 11.46 -12.22
C GLY A 33 -29.31 12.90 -11.72
N GLY A 34 -29.49 13.86 -12.63
CA GLY A 34 -29.73 15.26 -12.29
C GLY A 34 -30.99 15.79 -13.00
N ASN A 35 -31.90 16.39 -12.24
CA ASN A 35 -33.03 17.14 -12.79
C ASN A 35 -32.55 18.55 -13.13
N LYS A 36 -32.01 18.75 -14.33
CA LYS A 36 -31.71 20.11 -14.82
C LYS A 36 -32.92 20.75 -15.52
N TYR A 37 -33.86 19.95 -16.02
CA TYR A 37 -35.11 20.39 -16.67
C TYR A 37 -36.26 19.40 -16.41
N GLN A 38 -37.49 19.89 -16.23
CA GLN A 38 -38.68 19.04 -16.16
C GLN A 38 -38.83 18.24 -17.47
N GLY A 39 -38.77 16.91 -17.41
CA GLY A 39 -39.09 16.02 -18.52
C GLY A 39 -37.92 15.25 -19.16
N THR A 40 -36.65 15.55 -18.86
CA THR A 40 -35.51 14.76 -19.36
C THR A 40 -34.50 14.43 -18.25
N LYS A 41 -34.40 13.15 -17.88
CA LYS A 41 -33.42 12.65 -16.91
C LYS A 41 -32.15 12.24 -17.65
N ARG A 42 -31.13 13.10 -17.70
CA ARG A 42 -29.82 12.72 -18.22
C ARG A 42 -29.08 11.91 -17.17
N LEU A 43 -28.73 10.67 -17.52
CA LEU A 43 -27.89 9.79 -16.70
C LEU A 43 -26.43 10.04 -17.06
N TYR A 44 -25.61 10.34 -16.06
CA TYR A 44 -24.17 10.46 -16.23
C TYR A 44 -23.48 9.35 -15.42
N SER A 45 -22.56 8.63 -16.06
CA SER A 45 -21.72 7.65 -15.40
C SER A 45 -20.56 8.36 -14.70
N GLU A 46 -20.37 8.08 -13.41
CA GLU A 46 -19.28 8.60 -12.59
C GLU A 46 -18.44 7.43 -12.05
N PHE A 47 -17.12 7.54 -12.18
CA PHE A 47 -16.18 6.66 -11.49
C PHE A 47 -15.98 7.14 -10.05
N TYR A 48 -15.98 6.21 -9.10
CA TYR A 48 -15.65 6.48 -7.71
C TYR A 48 -14.75 5.37 -7.15
N GLN A 49 -13.73 5.74 -6.39
CA GLN A 49 -12.84 4.76 -5.77
C GLN A 49 -13.62 3.90 -4.76
N LEU A 50 -13.50 2.58 -4.88
CA LEU A 50 -14.16 1.63 -3.98
C LEU A 50 -13.50 1.62 -2.60
N TYR A 51 -12.18 1.79 -2.54
CA TYR A 51 -11.38 1.65 -1.33
C TYR A 51 -10.67 2.97 -0.94
N ARG A 52 -11.45 4.04 -0.73
CA ARG A 52 -10.90 5.32 -0.25
C ARG A 52 -10.24 5.17 1.13
N GLU A 53 -9.09 5.83 1.29
CA GLU A 53 -8.29 5.89 2.53
C GLU A 53 -9.13 6.23 3.78
N GLY A 54 -10.18 7.06 3.65
CA GLY A 54 -11.07 7.45 4.76
C GLY A 54 -12.13 6.44 5.22
N LYS A 55 -12.31 5.29 4.56
CA LYS A 55 -13.14 4.18 5.09
C LYS A 55 -12.34 3.15 5.89
N LEU A 56 -11.01 3.20 5.78
CA LEU A 56 -10.07 2.31 6.45
C LEU A 56 -9.37 3.01 7.63
N GLU A 57 -9.35 4.34 7.62
CA GLU A 57 -8.87 5.18 8.71
C GLU A 57 -10.05 5.83 9.45
N GLY A 58 -10.68 5.05 10.33
CA GLY A 58 -11.49 5.64 11.40
C GLY A 58 -10.58 6.39 12.37
N SER A 59 -11.01 7.58 12.78
CA SER A 59 -10.55 8.33 13.96
C SER A 59 -9.81 7.48 15.00
N ARG A 60 -8.53 7.78 15.25
CA ARG A 60 -7.66 7.13 16.27
C ARG A 60 -7.76 5.60 16.24
N LEU A 61 -6.88 4.98 15.48
CA LEU A 61 -6.79 3.53 15.41
C LEU A 61 -6.45 2.96 16.80
N PRO A 62 -7.23 2.00 17.33
CA PRO A 62 -6.88 1.35 18.59
C PRO A 62 -5.54 0.63 18.44
N LYS A 63 -4.74 0.61 19.51
CA LYS A 63 -3.48 -0.15 19.53
C LYS A 63 -3.78 -1.61 19.14
N PRO A 64 -3.19 -2.13 18.04
CA PRO A 64 -3.49 -3.48 17.60
C PRO A 64 -2.89 -4.52 18.57
N GLU A 65 -3.53 -5.67 18.67
CA GLU A 65 -3.00 -6.83 19.39
C GLU A 65 -1.92 -7.55 18.55
N LEU A 66 -2.09 -7.52 17.23
CA LEU A 66 -1.20 -8.14 16.26
C LEU A 66 -1.03 -7.25 15.02
N VAL A 67 0.22 -7.13 14.57
CA VAL A 67 0.58 -6.60 13.26
C VAL A 67 0.94 -7.75 12.32
N ILE A 68 0.35 -7.76 11.14
CA ILE A 68 0.67 -8.70 10.06
C ILE A 68 1.26 -7.90 8.91
N VAL A 69 2.51 -8.18 8.55
CA VAL A 69 3.18 -7.57 7.39
C VAL A 69 3.13 -8.55 6.23
N GLU A 70 2.83 -8.06 5.03
CA GLU A 70 2.73 -8.91 3.83
C GLU A 70 4.00 -9.71 3.58
N ASP A 71 5.16 -9.05 3.52
CA ASP A 71 6.43 -9.64 3.12
C ASP A 71 7.27 -10.12 4.30
N ARG A 72 8.47 -10.63 4.02
CA ARG A 72 9.44 -11.11 5.02
C ARG A 72 10.78 -10.37 4.99
N ASN A 73 10.90 -9.35 4.15
CA ASN A 73 12.19 -8.73 3.86
C ASN A 73 12.31 -7.41 4.64
N SER A 74 12.94 -6.40 4.05
CA SER A 74 13.25 -5.13 4.72
C SER A 74 12.02 -4.42 5.30
N GLY A 75 10.85 -4.53 4.67
CA GLY A 75 9.60 -4.01 5.22
C GLY A 75 9.23 -4.69 6.54
N TYR A 76 9.19 -6.02 6.55
CA TYR A 76 8.99 -6.80 7.77
C TYR A 76 10.05 -6.53 8.85
N GLU A 77 11.34 -6.48 8.50
CA GLU A 77 12.41 -6.20 9.48
C GLU A 77 12.20 -4.85 10.17
N PHE A 78 11.80 -3.83 9.41
CA PHE A 78 11.47 -2.51 9.95
C PHE A 78 10.26 -2.56 10.88
N PHE A 79 9.11 -3.04 10.40
CA PHE A 79 7.88 -3.02 11.18
C PHE A 79 7.96 -3.93 12.41
N SER A 80 8.66 -5.07 12.31
CA SER A 80 8.91 -5.97 13.45
C SER A 80 9.69 -5.26 14.55
N ALA A 81 10.79 -4.57 14.21
CA ALA A 81 11.58 -3.82 15.19
C ALA A 81 10.80 -2.65 15.82
N VAL A 82 9.95 -1.96 15.05
CA VAL A 82 9.09 -0.91 15.59
C VAL A 82 8.01 -1.48 16.52
N CYS A 83 7.39 -2.61 16.15
CA CYS A 83 6.41 -3.29 16.98
C CYS A 83 7.01 -3.81 18.29
N GLU A 84 8.24 -4.33 18.25
CA GLU A 84 8.98 -4.77 19.42
C GLU A 84 9.15 -3.63 20.43
N LYS A 85 9.59 -2.44 19.97
CA LYS A 85 9.69 -1.23 20.81
C LYS A 85 8.34 -0.81 21.43
N LYS A 86 7.23 -1.07 20.73
CA LYS A 86 5.86 -0.77 21.21
C LYS A 86 5.21 -1.91 22.02
N GLY A 87 5.89 -3.05 22.17
CA GLY A 87 5.37 -4.24 22.83
C GLY A 87 4.16 -4.86 22.11
N ILE A 88 4.18 -4.88 20.78
CA ILE A 88 3.10 -5.42 19.93
C ILE A 88 3.65 -6.63 19.17
N ALA A 89 2.87 -7.71 19.09
CA ALA A 89 3.24 -8.89 18.30
C ALA A 89 3.24 -8.54 16.81
N CYS A 90 4.28 -8.95 16.08
CA CYS A 90 4.41 -8.71 14.64
C CYS A 90 4.83 -9.99 13.91
N ILE A 91 4.06 -10.39 12.89
CA ILE A 91 4.33 -11.58 12.09
C ILE A 91 4.31 -11.26 10.58
N SER A 92 5.01 -12.08 9.81
CA SER A 92 4.97 -12.03 8.34
C SER A 92 3.86 -12.93 7.80
N ALA A 93 3.19 -12.49 6.74
CA ALA A 93 2.31 -13.34 5.94
C ALA A 93 3.04 -14.12 4.84
N GLU A 94 4.31 -13.78 4.56
CA GLU A 94 5.11 -14.40 3.50
C GLU A 94 4.48 -14.31 2.10
N GLY A 95 3.84 -13.18 1.81
CA GLY A 95 3.28 -12.79 0.52
C GLY A 95 1.77 -12.53 0.55
N LYS A 96 1.30 -11.66 -0.36
CA LYS A 96 -0.10 -11.23 -0.45
C LYS A 96 -1.15 -12.34 -0.40
N SER A 97 -0.92 -13.46 -1.09
CA SER A 97 -1.89 -14.56 -1.19
C SER A 97 -2.14 -15.27 0.13
N ASN A 98 -1.22 -15.15 1.10
CA ASN A 98 -1.33 -15.74 2.43
C ASN A 98 -2.01 -14.82 3.44
N VAL A 99 -2.06 -13.51 3.19
CA VAL A 99 -2.55 -12.49 4.14
C VAL A 99 -3.94 -12.86 4.68
N TYR A 100 -4.88 -13.25 3.81
CA TYR A 100 -6.21 -13.68 4.22
C TYR A 100 -6.18 -14.85 5.22
N ARG A 101 -5.36 -15.88 4.93
CA ARG A 101 -5.26 -17.08 5.77
C ARG A 101 -4.71 -16.71 7.15
N VAL A 102 -3.63 -15.94 7.18
CA VAL A 102 -2.95 -15.53 8.42
C VAL A 102 -3.87 -14.68 9.30
N ILE A 103 -4.62 -13.71 8.73
CA ILE A 103 -5.61 -12.92 9.48
C ILE A 103 -6.70 -13.82 10.07
N ARG A 104 -7.24 -14.76 9.28
CA ARG A 104 -8.33 -15.63 9.71
C ARG A 104 -7.93 -16.58 10.85
N GLU A 105 -6.69 -17.07 10.81
CA GLU A 105 -6.15 -18.02 11.80
C GLU A 105 -5.56 -17.32 13.03
N ALA A 106 -5.35 -16.01 12.96
CA ALA A 106 -4.89 -15.22 14.09
C ALA A 106 -5.89 -15.26 15.26
N LYS A 107 -5.37 -15.52 16.45
CA LYS A 107 -6.14 -15.48 17.70
C LYS A 107 -6.52 -14.05 18.10
N ALA A 108 -5.70 -13.07 17.72
CA ALA A 108 -5.92 -11.65 17.99
C ALA A 108 -7.21 -11.13 17.33
N ASP A 109 -7.98 -10.31 18.03
CA ASP A 109 -9.24 -9.76 17.52
C ASP A 109 -9.04 -8.44 16.80
N THR A 110 -8.13 -7.60 17.29
CA THR A 110 -7.72 -6.36 16.60
C THR A 110 -6.40 -6.56 15.88
N VAL A 111 -6.46 -6.53 14.55
CA VAL A 111 -5.31 -6.83 13.68
C VAL A 111 -5.04 -5.66 12.74
N LEU A 112 -3.81 -5.15 12.78
CA LEU A 112 -3.29 -4.23 11.79
C LEU A 112 -2.58 -5.03 10.69
N VAL A 113 -2.95 -4.80 9.45
CA VAL A 113 -2.37 -5.44 8.28
C VAL A 113 -1.61 -4.39 7.48
N ILE A 114 -0.33 -4.65 7.20
CA ILE A 114 0.55 -3.79 6.43
C ILE A 114 0.89 -4.48 5.11
N THR A 115 0.52 -3.89 3.98
CA THR A 115 0.72 -4.51 2.65
C THR A 115 1.15 -3.50 1.60
N ASP A 116 1.74 -3.98 0.50
CA ASP A 116 2.12 -3.13 -0.63
C ASP A 116 0.88 -2.84 -1.49
N GLY A 117 0.26 -1.70 -1.21
CA GLY A 117 -1.00 -1.25 -1.80
C GLY A 117 -0.96 -1.16 -3.32
N ALA A 118 0.21 -0.95 -3.93
CA ALA A 118 0.38 -0.92 -5.38
C ALA A 118 0.10 -2.26 -6.08
N ALA A 119 0.15 -3.38 -5.37
CA ALA A 119 -0.04 -4.72 -5.93
C ALA A 119 -1.06 -5.59 -5.18
N PHE A 120 -1.70 -5.04 -4.14
CA PHE A 120 -2.64 -5.75 -3.26
C PHE A 120 -4.10 -5.75 -3.75
N GLY A 121 -4.40 -5.05 -4.85
CA GLY A 121 -5.76 -4.94 -5.40
C GLY A 121 -6.50 -6.27 -5.66
N PRO A 122 -5.84 -7.37 -6.07
CA PRO A 122 -6.50 -8.67 -6.18
C PRO A 122 -7.01 -9.27 -4.87
N GLU A 123 -6.39 -8.93 -3.74
CA GLU A 123 -6.68 -9.56 -2.43
C GLU A 123 -7.63 -8.73 -1.56
N ILE A 124 -7.75 -7.43 -1.83
CA ILE A 124 -8.43 -6.47 -0.94
C ILE A 124 -9.88 -6.83 -0.62
N GLU A 125 -10.66 -7.26 -1.60
CA GLU A 125 -12.07 -7.63 -1.38
C GLU A 125 -12.18 -8.82 -0.43
N ARG A 126 -11.32 -9.82 -0.65
CA ARG A 126 -11.26 -11.03 0.16
C ARG A 126 -10.82 -10.71 1.59
N VAL A 127 -9.81 -9.87 1.77
CA VAL A 127 -9.34 -9.44 3.10
C VAL A 127 -10.39 -8.62 3.84
N LEU A 128 -11.06 -7.68 3.18
CA LEU A 128 -12.12 -6.87 3.79
C LEU A 128 -13.33 -7.70 4.24
N SER A 129 -13.58 -8.85 3.62
CA SER A 129 -14.63 -9.76 4.10
C SER A 129 -14.42 -10.23 5.54
N LEU A 130 -13.17 -10.25 6.02
CA LEU A 130 -12.82 -10.62 7.40
C LEU A 130 -13.12 -9.52 8.42
N SER A 131 -13.39 -8.28 8.01
CA SER A 131 -13.86 -7.20 8.91
C SER A 131 -15.20 -7.51 9.59
N ARG A 132 -15.90 -8.58 9.17
CA ARG A 132 -17.11 -9.09 9.83
C ARG A 132 -16.82 -9.90 11.09
N ILE A 133 -15.61 -10.41 11.25
CA ILE A 133 -15.20 -11.31 12.34
C ILE A 133 -13.95 -10.85 13.10
N LYS A 134 -13.23 -9.86 12.56
CA LYS A 134 -12.04 -9.25 13.16
C LYS A 134 -12.17 -7.72 13.08
N ASN A 135 -11.60 -7.03 14.06
CA ASN A 135 -11.40 -5.59 13.96
C ASN A 135 -10.14 -5.33 13.12
N LEU A 136 -10.34 -5.18 11.81
CA LEU A 136 -9.25 -5.03 10.85
C LEU A 136 -8.93 -3.57 10.57
N VAL A 137 -7.65 -3.26 10.70
CA VAL A 137 -7.05 -2.01 10.25
C VAL A 137 -6.12 -2.34 9.09
N LEU A 138 -6.27 -1.65 7.96
CA LEU A 138 -5.41 -1.85 6.79
C LEU A 138 -4.56 -0.61 6.58
N PHE A 139 -3.23 -0.78 6.62
CA PHE A 139 -2.26 0.22 6.22
C PHE A 139 -1.58 -0.24 4.93
N MET A 140 -1.90 0.44 3.83
CA MET A 140 -1.48 0.03 2.48
C MET A 140 -0.71 1.17 1.80
N PRO A 141 0.55 1.43 2.19
CA PRO A 141 1.42 2.31 1.42
C PRO A 141 1.61 1.78 -0.01
N GLU A 142 2.12 2.59 -0.95
CA GLU A 142 2.44 2.06 -2.29
C GLU A 142 3.42 0.89 -2.21
N SER A 143 4.46 1.05 -1.38
CA SER A 143 5.42 0.02 -0.97
C SER A 143 6.17 0.48 0.28
N PHE A 144 6.95 -0.40 0.88
CA PHE A 144 7.91 0.01 1.94
C PHE A 144 8.98 0.97 1.42
N GLU A 145 9.51 0.76 0.20
CA GLU A 145 10.54 1.64 -0.38
C GLU A 145 10.00 3.06 -0.62
N TRP A 146 8.75 3.14 -1.06
CA TRP A 146 8.06 4.41 -1.19
C TRP A 146 7.92 5.13 0.16
N LEU A 147 7.68 4.41 1.27
CA LEU A 147 7.65 5.01 2.60
C LEU A 147 9.00 5.61 2.99
N ILE A 148 10.10 4.92 2.69
CA ILE A 148 11.45 5.45 2.91
C ILE A 148 11.68 6.70 2.06
N LEU A 149 11.35 6.68 0.77
CA LEU A 149 11.50 7.84 -0.11
C LEU A 149 10.68 9.04 0.39
N LYS A 150 9.46 8.79 0.87
CA LYS A 150 8.55 9.83 1.41
C LYS A 150 8.94 10.33 2.81
N SER A 151 9.85 9.65 3.51
CA SER A 151 10.25 10.03 4.88
C SER A 151 11.00 11.36 4.98
N GLY A 152 11.51 11.89 3.86
CA GLY A 152 12.39 13.06 3.83
C GLY A 152 13.85 12.74 4.15
N LEU A 153 14.22 11.46 4.31
CA LEU A 153 15.61 11.02 4.50
C LEU A 153 16.46 11.16 3.22
N ILE A 154 15.83 11.06 2.05
CA ILE A 154 16.48 11.18 0.74
C ILE A 154 16.03 12.48 0.08
N GLN A 155 16.98 13.30 -0.38
CA GLN A 155 16.68 14.57 -1.06
C GLN A 155 16.44 14.39 -2.56
N GLY A 156 15.69 15.32 -3.16
CA GLY A 156 15.49 15.39 -4.61
C GLY A 156 14.57 14.32 -5.18
N VAL A 157 13.75 13.69 -4.34
CA VAL A 157 12.76 12.68 -4.76
C VAL A 157 11.34 13.23 -4.81
N ASP A 158 11.06 14.37 -4.18
CA ASP A 158 9.69 14.93 -4.10
C ASP A 158 9.02 15.12 -5.47
N PRO A 159 9.68 15.70 -6.50
CA PRO A 159 9.05 15.84 -7.82
C PRO A 159 8.69 14.50 -8.45
N ILE A 160 9.47 13.46 -8.16
CA ILE A 160 9.25 12.09 -8.65
C ILE A 160 8.05 11.49 -7.91
N LEU A 161 7.96 11.68 -6.59
CA LEU A 161 6.85 11.16 -5.78
C LEU A 161 5.51 11.86 -6.05
N GLU A 162 5.52 13.13 -6.47
CA GLU A 162 4.31 13.88 -6.84
C GLU A 162 3.70 13.41 -8.16
N LYS A 163 4.55 13.10 -9.15
CA LYS A 163 4.12 12.69 -10.49
C LYS A 163 4.87 11.45 -10.95
N PRO A 164 4.74 10.31 -10.25
CA PRO A 164 5.58 9.15 -10.52
C PRO A 164 5.26 8.57 -11.92
N TYR A 165 4.06 8.81 -12.46
CA TYR A 165 3.66 8.45 -13.82
C TYR A 165 4.45 9.19 -14.92
N ALA A 166 5.09 10.32 -14.62
CA ALA A 166 5.93 11.05 -15.57
C ALA A 166 7.36 10.49 -15.66
N TYR A 167 7.75 9.65 -14.70
CA TYR A 167 9.10 9.10 -14.59
C TYR A 167 9.14 7.59 -14.76
N ILE A 168 8.01 6.90 -14.56
CA ILE A 168 7.93 5.46 -14.79
C ILE A 168 7.78 5.20 -16.29
N GLU A 169 8.84 4.68 -16.90
CA GLU A 169 8.70 4.01 -18.18
C GLU A 169 8.16 2.61 -17.91
N SER A 170 6.91 2.36 -18.31
CA SER A 170 6.23 1.06 -18.13
C SER A 170 6.95 -0.09 -18.85
N SER A 171 7.79 0.23 -19.83
CA SER A 171 8.73 -0.68 -20.50
C SER A 171 9.89 -1.12 -19.60
N GLN A 172 10.31 -0.27 -18.65
CA GLN A 172 11.44 -0.52 -17.74
C GLN A 172 11.00 -1.12 -16.40
N HIS A 173 9.85 -0.70 -15.87
CA HIS A 173 9.32 -1.20 -14.59
C HIS A 173 7.87 -1.69 -14.71
N PHE A 174 7.69 -2.98 -14.44
CA PHE A 174 6.37 -3.64 -14.44
C PHE A 174 5.49 -3.28 -13.24
N SER A 175 6.06 -2.73 -12.17
CA SER A 175 5.32 -2.32 -10.98
C SER A 175 5.93 -1.07 -10.31
N TRP A 176 5.09 -0.33 -9.60
CA TRP A 176 5.50 0.80 -8.77
C TRP A 176 6.54 0.41 -7.71
N GLU A 177 6.37 -0.75 -7.07
CA GLU A 177 7.31 -1.28 -6.08
C GLU A 177 8.72 -1.42 -6.67
N ARG A 178 8.82 -1.98 -7.89
CA ARG A 178 10.11 -2.13 -8.58
C ARG A 178 10.74 -0.79 -8.90
N PHE A 179 9.95 0.16 -9.39
CA PHE A 179 10.43 1.53 -9.65
C PHE A 179 10.97 2.19 -8.38
N PHE A 180 10.21 2.17 -7.27
CA PHE A 180 10.65 2.77 -6.01
C PHE A 180 11.85 2.05 -5.40
N THR A 181 11.96 0.74 -5.58
CA THR A 181 13.13 -0.03 -5.15
C THR A 181 14.38 0.40 -5.90
N GLU A 182 14.32 0.46 -7.23
CA GLU A 182 15.47 0.85 -8.05
C GLU A 182 15.89 2.31 -7.78
N LEU A 183 14.91 3.22 -7.67
CA LEU A 183 15.15 4.61 -7.30
C LEU A 183 15.82 4.74 -5.92
N LEU A 184 15.32 4.02 -4.91
CA LEU A 184 15.88 4.08 -3.56
C LEU A 184 17.30 3.51 -3.51
N ILE A 185 17.56 2.40 -4.19
CA ILE A 185 18.91 1.82 -4.27
C ILE A 185 19.87 2.82 -4.94
N ASP A 186 19.48 3.42 -6.06
CA ASP A 186 20.33 4.37 -6.78
C ASP A 186 20.64 5.62 -5.94
N LYS A 187 19.62 6.19 -5.30
CA LYS A 187 19.78 7.39 -4.46
C LYS A 187 20.59 7.16 -3.19
N THR A 188 20.71 5.92 -2.73
CA THR A 188 21.37 5.59 -1.46
C THR A 188 22.70 4.85 -1.62
N ARG A 189 23.07 4.43 -2.84
CA ARG A 189 24.21 3.53 -3.15
C ARG A 189 25.50 3.91 -2.44
N ASP A 190 25.88 5.18 -2.49
CA ASP A 190 27.15 5.69 -1.95
C ASP A 190 26.94 6.51 -0.67
N SER A 191 25.96 6.11 0.16
CA SER A 191 25.59 6.79 1.40
C SER A 191 25.50 5.83 2.59
N TYR A 192 25.49 6.40 3.80
CA TYR A 192 25.22 5.63 5.02
C TYR A 192 23.82 4.98 5.04
N LEU A 193 22.91 5.48 4.18
CA LEU A 193 21.55 4.97 4.00
C LEU A 193 21.45 3.90 2.92
N ALA A 194 22.55 3.30 2.43
CA ALA A 194 22.51 2.29 1.37
C ALA A 194 21.42 1.23 1.61
N TYR A 195 20.46 1.16 0.68
CA TYR A 195 19.30 0.29 0.79
C TYR A 195 19.50 -1.07 0.13
N GLN A 196 18.96 -2.13 0.75
CA GLN A 196 18.86 -3.45 0.15
C GLN A 196 17.46 -4.01 0.41
N LYS A 197 16.79 -4.53 -0.63
CA LYS A 197 15.40 -5.05 -0.53
C LYS A 197 15.28 -6.28 0.36
N LYS A 198 16.29 -7.16 0.34
CA LYS A 198 16.26 -8.45 1.05
C LYS A 198 16.63 -8.36 2.52
N LYS A 199 17.46 -7.38 2.90
CA LYS A 199 17.99 -7.22 4.25
C LYS A 199 18.08 -5.74 4.57
N LEU A 200 17.40 -5.28 5.62
CA LEU A 200 17.37 -3.88 5.95
C LEU A 200 18.74 -3.43 6.48
N ASN A 201 19.22 -2.29 6.00
CA ASN A 201 20.37 -1.63 6.60
C ASN A 201 19.99 -1.18 8.04
N PRO A 202 20.72 -1.63 9.09
CA PRO A 202 20.37 -1.33 10.48
C PRO A 202 20.26 0.15 10.82
N VAL A 203 20.88 1.03 10.02
CA VAL A 203 20.72 2.49 10.15
C VAL A 203 19.24 2.91 10.12
N TYR A 204 18.40 2.26 9.33
CA TYR A 204 16.96 2.56 9.27
C TYR A 204 16.21 2.24 10.58
N LEU A 205 16.81 1.50 11.50
CA LEU A 205 16.24 1.17 12.82
C LEU A 205 16.68 2.14 13.93
N GLN A 206 17.61 3.05 13.63
CA GLN A 206 18.03 4.12 14.54
C GLN A 206 16.89 5.13 14.73
N GLU A 207 16.89 5.83 15.87
CA GLU A 207 15.78 6.67 16.32
C GLU A 207 15.36 7.70 15.25
N ARG A 208 16.30 8.49 14.74
CA ARG A 208 16.04 9.54 13.76
C ARG A 208 15.41 8.99 12.47
N GLU A 209 16.01 7.97 11.88
CA GLU A 209 15.57 7.39 10.61
C GLU A 209 14.23 6.66 10.78
N ALA A 210 14.07 5.88 11.85
CA ALA A 210 12.84 5.18 12.14
C ALA A 210 11.69 6.15 12.41
N GLU A 211 11.93 7.26 13.13
CA GLU A 211 10.93 8.30 13.34
C GLU A 211 10.52 8.99 12.04
N ALA A 212 11.48 9.30 11.15
CA ALA A 212 11.20 9.91 9.86
C ALA A 212 10.28 9.03 9.00
N ILE A 213 10.52 7.72 8.98
CA ILE A 213 9.66 6.77 8.26
C ILE A 213 8.29 6.65 8.95
N GLN A 214 8.27 6.54 10.28
CA GLN A 214 7.03 6.39 11.05
C GLN A 214 6.09 7.59 10.99
N LYS A 215 6.59 8.82 10.74
CA LYS A 215 5.72 10.00 10.52
C LYS A 215 4.69 9.79 9.40
N ASN A 216 5.00 8.92 8.44
CA ASN A 216 4.10 8.56 7.35
C ASN A 216 3.17 7.38 7.68
N VAL A 217 3.33 6.77 8.85
CA VAL A 217 2.50 5.67 9.36
C VAL A 217 1.55 6.25 10.40
N LYS A 218 0.25 6.27 10.11
CA LYS A 218 -0.77 6.90 10.97
C LYS A 218 -1.18 6.02 12.16
N TRP A 219 -0.24 5.59 12.99
CA TRP A 219 -0.51 4.82 14.21
C TRP A 219 0.17 5.47 15.42
N GLU A 220 -0.63 5.91 16.39
CA GLU A 220 -0.13 6.40 17.69
C GLU A 220 0.27 5.19 18.56
#